data_AF-D2R5W7-F1
#
_entry.id   AF-D2R5W7-F1
#
_cell.length_a   1.000
_cell.length_b   1.000
_cell.length_c   1.000
_cell.angle_alpha   90.00
_cell.angle_beta   90.00
_cell.angle_gamma   90.00
#
_symmetry.space_group_name_H-M   'P 1'
#
loop_
_entity.id
_entity.type
_entity.pdbx_description
1 polymer ?
#
loop_
_entity_poly.entity_id
_entity_poly.type
_entity_poly.pdbx_seq_one_letter_code
_entity_poly.pdbx_strand_id
1 'polypeptide(L)'
;MASSILHIKDSYYFEVPSKLWKASYGSRKEFPDVWVSLDPDYQKWEAEKLLEKLSEMGLKLDDPHALEHEWEHWQHADHANHGKPFFIFLEEKFAALEADFASHKEATEAAGEREVSAAESKVERLIAEGAKPADQKAAKAAVETAKEAVASTQKLTIGEYLKSDDVKTDTPAAQALVEFAKLRSTEEFSTKWLELRSYKARVAEYKADTQVSEWDASKLAGYNKAISGKILIPQPFGELRNFYETNTGFCVSRFMIIEIVICAILIVAFRWLAQNIQPGGAPKGRLWNLLETFVVFIRDQVAAPAFGGDHGHDDHGHDDHGHDNHGHAKADHGHGHDAHKHHDAHHGHAPAAHGHAVAHAKPVSDTIRFTPLLCTIFFFVLTCNLFGMLPWAGAPTGSFSVTIGLAAVTLFTGMVMGIKKFGALGYLMNQIPSMDLPLPIAIFLKPGIFFIEVIGLLIKHLVLAIRLLANMFAGHVVLLGIMGVAFGAQAAASYITPEGFQGTWWIAAFFAVFGSALLSLLELFVAFLQAYIFTFLSALFIAGAVHKH
;
A
#
# COMPACT_ATOMS: atom_id res chain seq x y z
N MET A 1 19.57 11.82 -25.90
CA MET A 1 18.47 11.16 -25.16
C MET A 1 18.78 11.29 -23.68
N ALA A 2 17.83 11.73 -22.85
CA ALA A 2 18.05 11.77 -21.41
C ALA A 2 18.30 10.33 -20.93
N SER A 3 19.42 10.08 -20.26
CA SER A 3 19.75 8.75 -19.72
C SER A 3 18.62 8.27 -18.82
N SER A 4 18.18 7.02 -18.97
CA SER A 4 17.14 6.40 -18.13
C SER A 4 17.50 6.44 -16.64
N ILE A 5 18.80 6.55 -16.31
CA ILE A 5 19.31 6.75 -14.95
C ILE A 5 18.90 8.09 -14.33
N LEU A 6 18.64 9.12 -15.13
CA LEU A 6 18.25 10.46 -14.67
C LEU A 6 16.74 10.56 -14.41
N HIS A 7 15.96 9.58 -14.89
CA HIS A 7 14.50 9.53 -14.79
C HIS A 7 14.04 8.43 -13.82
N ILE A 8 14.62 8.45 -12.63
CA ILE A 8 14.17 7.59 -11.55
C ILE A 8 13.00 8.28 -10.83
N LYS A 9 11.91 7.54 -10.64
CA LYS A 9 10.64 7.94 -10.01
C LYS A 9 10.83 7.84 -8.49
N ASP A 10 10.52 8.92 -7.80
CA ASP A 10 11.14 9.21 -6.51
C ASP A 10 10.19 8.97 -5.33
N SER A 11 10.37 7.85 -4.62
CA SER A 11 9.65 7.63 -3.34
C SER A 11 10.30 8.34 -2.15
N TYR A 12 11.60 8.65 -2.25
CA TYR A 12 12.45 9.11 -1.15
C TYR A 12 13.04 10.52 -1.33
N TYR A 13 12.57 11.29 -2.33
CA TYR A 13 12.86 12.73 -2.45
C TYR A 13 11.63 13.55 -2.12
N PHE A 14 11.80 14.83 -1.81
CA PHE A 14 10.80 15.86 -2.05
C PHE A 14 11.09 16.58 -3.36
N GLU A 15 10.05 16.76 -4.18
CA GLU A 15 10.13 17.54 -5.39
C GLU A 15 9.72 18.99 -5.11
N VAL A 16 10.62 19.91 -5.42
CA VAL A 16 10.40 21.34 -5.37
C VAL A 16 10.79 21.95 -6.71
N PRO A 17 10.19 23.10 -7.11
CA PRO A 17 10.64 23.82 -8.28
C PRO A 17 12.16 23.99 -8.28
N SER A 18 12.82 23.63 -9.39
CA SER A 18 14.29 23.66 -9.50
C SER A 18 14.90 25.04 -9.27
N LYS A 19 14.10 26.11 -9.36
CA LYS A 19 14.50 27.48 -8.98
C LYS A 19 14.70 27.66 -7.48
N LEU A 20 13.96 26.94 -6.64
CA LEU A 20 14.03 27.02 -5.17
C LEU A 20 15.19 26.19 -4.60
N TRP A 21 15.58 25.11 -5.29
CA TRP A 21 16.66 24.23 -4.86
C TRP A 21 17.57 23.86 -6.04
N LYS A 22 18.64 24.63 -6.24
CA LYS A 22 19.66 24.35 -7.26
C LYS A 22 20.82 23.59 -6.66
N ALA A 23 21.18 22.47 -7.26
CA ALA A 23 22.41 21.78 -6.91
C ALA A 23 23.61 22.40 -7.63
N SER A 24 24.75 22.43 -6.93
CA SER A 24 25.99 23.03 -7.41
C SER A 24 27.21 22.22 -6.94
N TYR A 25 27.12 20.89 -7.05
CA TYR A 25 28.21 20.00 -6.69
C TYR A 25 29.34 20.12 -7.72
N GLY A 26 30.57 20.31 -7.24
CA GLY A 26 31.75 20.53 -8.07
C GLY A 26 32.55 19.27 -8.40
N SER A 27 32.31 18.18 -7.67
CA SER A 27 33.04 16.91 -7.82
C SER A 27 32.11 15.71 -7.59
N ARG A 28 32.52 14.53 -8.08
CA ARG A 28 31.72 13.29 -7.88
C ARG A 28 31.55 12.94 -6.40
N LYS A 29 32.51 13.35 -5.55
CA LYS A 29 32.55 13.02 -4.12
C LYS A 29 31.47 13.74 -3.32
N GLU A 30 31.09 14.94 -3.77
CA GLU A 30 30.08 15.78 -3.13
C GLU A 30 28.65 15.30 -3.41
N PHE A 31 28.44 14.51 -4.47
CA PHE A 31 27.11 13.97 -4.76
C PHE A 31 26.67 12.97 -3.67
N PRO A 32 25.37 12.93 -3.32
CA PRO A 32 24.85 11.93 -2.40
C PRO A 32 25.15 10.50 -2.89
N ASP A 33 25.44 9.60 -1.95
CA ASP A 33 25.93 8.24 -2.28
C ASP A 33 25.01 7.49 -3.25
N VAL A 34 23.69 7.68 -3.11
CA VAL A 34 22.68 7.04 -3.99
C VAL A 34 22.80 7.48 -5.44
N TRP A 35 23.15 8.74 -5.72
CA TRP A 35 23.37 9.20 -7.09
C TRP A 35 24.66 8.67 -7.69
N VAL A 36 25.71 8.56 -6.86
CA VAL A 36 27.00 8.04 -7.31
C VAL A 36 26.87 6.56 -7.68
N SER A 37 26.09 5.79 -6.94
CA SER A 37 25.97 4.35 -7.25
C SER A 37 25.12 3.99 -8.46
N LEU A 38 24.23 4.88 -8.84
CA LEU A 38 23.43 4.73 -10.04
C LEU A 38 24.24 5.10 -11.27
N ASP A 39 25.36 5.80 -11.11
CA ASP A 39 26.21 6.16 -12.23
C ASP A 39 26.77 4.91 -12.93
N PRO A 40 26.67 4.80 -14.28
CA PRO A 40 27.18 3.64 -15.01
C PRO A 40 28.66 3.35 -14.75
N ASP A 41 29.50 4.39 -14.60
CA ASP A 41 30.93 4.23 -14.35
C ASP A 41 31.18 3.62 -12.95
N TYR A 42 30.34 3.97 -11.96
CA TYR A 42 30.38 3.30 -10.66
C TYR A 42 29.95 1.84 -10.77
N GLN A 43 28.86 1.55 -11.48
CA GLN A 43 28.34 0.18 -11.55
C GLN A 43 29.33 -0.76 -12.21
N LYS A 44 30.00 -0.28 -13.27
CA LYS A 44 31.08 -1.01 -13.93
C LYS A 44 32.26 -1.23 -13.00
N TRP A 45 32.76 -0.17 -12.36
CA TRP A 45 33.85 -0.27 -11.39
C TRP A 45 33.51 -1.23 -10.23
N GLU A 46 32.27 -1.21 -9.76
CA GLU A 46 31.79 -2.09 -8.69
C GLU A 46 31.78 -3.55 -9.14
N ALA A 47 31.33 -3.83 -10.36
CA ALA A 47 31.34 -5.17 -10.95
C ALA A 47 32.77 -5.72 -11.06
N GLU A 48 33.69 -4.93 -11.61
CA GLU A 48 35.12 -5.28 -11.75
C GLU A 48 35.75 -5.59 -10.37
N LYS A 49 35.53 -4.72 -9.38
CA LYS A 49 36.07 -4.91 -8.02
C LYS A 49 35.46 -6.11 -7.29
N LEU A 50 34.17 -6.36 -7.49
CA LEU A 50 33.52 -7.54 -6.92
C LEU A 50 34.10 -8.82 -7.54
N LEU A 51 34.29 -8.82 -8.85
CA LEU A 51 34.84 -9.96 -9.58
C LEU A 51 36.29 -10.25 -9.17
N GLU A 52 37.11 -9.22 -8.99
CA GLU A 52 38.48 -9.32 -8.46
C GLU A 52 38.47 -10.00 -7.07
N LYS A 53 37.67 -9.49 -6.13
CA LYS A 53 37.53 -10.07 -4.79
C LYS A 53 36.97 -11.50 -4.82
N LEU A 54 36.07 -11.80 -5.75
CA LEU A 54 35.55 -13.16 -5.96
C LEU A 54 36.63 -14.11 -6.47
N SER A 55 37.47 -13.66 -7.40
CA SER A 55 38.61 -14.42 -7.91
C SER A 55 39.62 -14.73 -6.80
N GLU A 56 39.92 -13.76 -5.93
CA GLU A 56 40.78 -13.97 -4.74
C GLU A 56 40.22 -15.02 -3.78
N MET A 57 38.89 -15.13 -3.68
CA MET A 57 38.20 -16.15 -2.88
C MET A 57 38.07 -17.51 -3.59
N GLY A 58 38.64 -17.65 -4.80
CA GLY A 58 38.69 -18.91 -5.53
C GLY A 58 37.63 -19.10 -6.61
N LEU A 59 36.92 -18.04 -7.02
CA LEU A 59 36.04 -18.09 -8.19
C LEU A 59 36.90 -18.32 -9.45
N LYS A 60 36.68 -19.43 -10.13
CA LYS A 60 37.35 -19.74 -11.40
C LYS A 60 36.52 -19.20 -12.55
N LEU A 61 37.14 -18.36 -13.37
CA LEU A 61 36.53 -17.77 -14.54
C LEU A 61 37.39 -18.12 -15.75
N ASP A 62 36.80 -18.85 -16.70
CA ASP A 62 37.46 -19.13 -17.99
C ASP A 62 37.52 -17.87 -18.86
N ASP A 63 36.49 -17.02 -18.77
CA ASP A 63 36.45 -15.68 -19.35
C ASP A 63 36.09 -14.65 -18.24
N PRO A 64 37.02 -13.73 -17.89
CA PRO A 64 36.77 -12.70 -16.89
C PRO A 64 35.60 -11.77 -17.22
N HIS A 65 35.29 -11.55 -18.50
CA HIS A 65 34.24 -10.60 -18.91
C HIS A 65 32.89 -11.27 -19.18
N ALA A 66 32.81 -12.60 -19.13
CA ALA A 66 31.57 -13.31 -19.44
C ALA A 66 30.42 -12.94 -18.48
N LEU A 67 30.69 -12.85 -17.18
CA LEU A 67 29.68 -12.45 -16.20
C LEU A 67 29.30 -10.96 -16.32
N GLU A 68 30.27 -10.11 -16.64
CA GLU A 68 30.03 -8.67 -16.84
C GLU A 68 29.11 -8.43 -18.04
N HIS A 69 29.40 -9.07 -19.17
CA HIS A 69 28.58 -8.96 -20.39
C HIS A 69 27.18 -9.54 -20.19
N GLU A 70 27.06 -10.69 -19.51
CA GLU A 70 25.76 -11.28 -19.16
C GLU A 70 24.94 -10.35 -18.24
N TRP A 71 25.60 -9.68 -17.28
CA TRP A 71 24.96 -8.69 -16.41
C TRP A 71 24.50 -7.45 -17.17
N GLU A 72 25.34 -6.87 -18.04
CA GLU A 72 24.95 -5.74 -18.89
C GLU A 72 23.75 -6.10 -19.77
N HIS A 73 23.76 -7.29 -20.37
CA HIS A 73 22.63 -7.79 -21.16
C HIS A 73 21.37 -7.94 -20.29
N TRP A 74 21.49 -8.49 -19.08
CA TRP A 74 20.38 -8.67 -18.14
C TRP A 74 19.79 -7.35 -17.64
N GLN A 75 20.62 -6.32 -17.44
CA GLN A 75 20.16 -4.97 -17.10
C GLN A 75 19.32 -4.34 -18.22
N HIS A 76 19.68 -4.61 -19.48
CA HIS A 76 18.99 -4.06 -20.65
C HIS A 76 17.81 -4.91 -21.15
N ALA A 77 17.75 -6.18 -20.77
CA ALA A 77 16.66 -7.09 -21.15
C ALA A 77 15.31 -6.70 -20.51
N ASP A 78 15.32 -6.14 -19.30
CA ASP A 78 14.12 -5.69 -18.59
C ASP A 78 14.33 -4.32 -17.93
N HIS A 79 13.38 -3.40 -18.11
CA HIS A 79 13.37 -2.11 -17.44
C HIS A 79 13.37 -2.24 -15.90
N ALA A 80 12.89 -3.34 -15.34
CA ALA A 80 12.96 -3.61 -13.91
C ALA A 80 14.40 -3.85 -13.42
N ASN A 81 15.32 -4.28 -14.30
CA ASN A 81 16.71 -4.58 -13.95
C ASN A 81 17.65 -3.39 -14.16
N HIS A 82 17.15 -2.30 -14.74
CA HIS A 82 17.94 -1.11 -15.02
C HIS A 82 18.53 -0.51 -13.74
N GLY A 83 19.86 -0.37 -13.69
CA GLY A 83 20.57 0.18 -12.55
C GLY A 83 20.68 -0.76 -11.34
N LYS A 84 20.29 -2.04 -11.47
CA LYS A 84 20.53 -3.03 -10.42
C LYS A 84 22.03 -3.36 -10.32
N PRO A 85 22.63 -3.32 -9.13
CA PRO A 85 24.04 -3.68 -8.89
C PRO A 85 24.38 -5.10 -9.34
N PHE A 86 25.65 -5.33 -9.68
CA PHE A 86 26.14 -6.64 -10.13
C PHE A 86 25.92 -7.77 -9.11
N PHE A 87 26.05 -7.49 -7.81
CA PHE A 87 25.81 -8.51 -6.78
C PHE A 87 24.34 -8.98 -6.73
N ILE A 88 23.38 -8.11 -7.07
CA ILE A 88 21.95 -8.49 -7.14
C ILE A 88 21.71 -9.43 -8.30
N PHE A 89 22.36 -9.20 -9.44
CA PHE A 89 22.33 -10.13 -10.55
C PHE A 89 22.83 -11.52 -10.14
N LEU A 90 23.95 -11.60 -9.42
CA LEU A 90 24.47 -12.87 -8.90
C LEU A 90 23.50 -13.54 -7.91
N GLU A 91 22.89 -12.77 -7.00
CA GLU A 91 21.90 -13.29 -6.04
C GLU A 91 20.62 -13.80 -6.73
N GLU A 92 20.08 -13.06 -7.72
CA GLU A 92 18.90 -13.48 -8.48
C GLU A 92 19.16 -14.73 -9.33
N LYS A 93 20.33 -14.81 -9.97
CA LYS A 93 20.74 -16.01 -10.73
C LYS A 93 20.97 -17.21 -9.82
N PHE A 94 21.54 -17.01 -8.62
CA PHE A 94 21.67 -18.07 -7.63
C PHE A 94 20.31 -18.56 -7.12
N ALA A 95 19.38 -17.64 -6.81
CA ALA A 95 18.05 -18.01 -6.35
C ALA A 95 17.25 -18.77 -7.42
N ALA A 96 17.43 -18.43 -8.70
CA ALA A 96 16.85 -19.19 -9.82
C ALA A 96 17.38 -20.63 -9.86
N LEU A 97 18.69 -20.81 -9.63
CA LEU A 97 19.33 -22.12 -9.58
C LEU A 97 18.89 -22.96 -8.37
N GLU A 98 18.65 -22.32 -7.23
CA GLU A 98 18.03 -22.96 -6.06
C GLU A 98 16.59 -23.43 -6.36
N ALA A 99 15.82 -22.65 -7.11
CA ALA A 99 14.47 -23.03 -7.53
C ALA A 99 14.49 -24.21 -8.52
N ASP A 100 15.42 -24.21 -9.47
CA ASP A 100 15.62 -25.31 -10.41
C ASP A 100 16.02 -26.60 -9.68
N PHE A 101 16.93 -26.50 -8.71
CA PHE A 101 17.31 -27.61 -7.84
C PHE A 101 16.11 -28.16 -7.06
N ALA A 102 15.30 -27.30 -6.45
CA ALA A 102 14.11 -27.72 -5.70
C ALA A 102 13.11 -28.47 -6.60
N SER A 103 12.87 -27.94 -7.80
CA SER A 103 12.01 -28.56 -8.81
C SER A 103 12.54 -29.92 -9.28
N HIS A 104 13.85 -30.02 -9.56
CA HIS A 104 14.48 -31.27 -9.95
C HIS A 104 14.41 -32.33 -8.83
N LYS A 105 14.63 -31.92 -7.59
CA LYS A 105 14.53 -32.80 -6.43
C LYS A 105 13.11 -33.34 -6.25
N GLU A 106 12.09 -32.47 -6.30
CA GLU A 106 10.68 -32.87 -6.21
C GLU A 106 10.29 -33.84 -7.33
N ALA A 107 10.72 -33.57 -8.57
CA ALA A 107 10.45 -34.43 -9.71
C ALA A 107 11.09 -35.83 -9.56
N THR A 108 12.34 -35.88 -9.11
CA THR A 108 13.08 -37.14 -8.89
C THR A 108 12.51 -37.93 -7.71
N GLU A 109 12.10 -37.26 -6.62
CA GLU A 109 11.41 -37.89 -5.49
C GLU A 109 10.07 -38.48 -5.93
N ALA A 110 9.25 -37.71 -6.66
CA ALA A 110 7.96 -38.18 -7.16
C ALA A 110 8.09 -39.36 -8.13
N ALA A 111 9.15 -39.38 -8.96
CA ALA A 111 9.45 -40.53 -9.81
C ALA A 111 9.82 -41.77 -8.99
N GLY A 112 10.68 -41.62 -7.98
CA GLY A 112 11.06 -42.71 -7.09
C GLY A 112 9.87 -43.24 -6.26
N GLU A 113 8.99 -42.38 -5.78
CA GLU A 113 7.76 -42.79 -5.07
C GLU A 113 6.80 -43.60 -5.96
N ARG A 114 6.70 -43.25 -7.25
CA ARG A 114 5.95 -44.05 -8.23
C ARG A 114 6.57 -45.43 -8.43
N GLU A 115 7.89 -45.53 -8.46
CA GLU A 115 8.60 -46.82 -8.54
C GLU A 115 8.38 -47.66 -7.29
N VAL A 116 8.43 -47.05 -6.09
CA VAL A 116 8.10 -47.72 -4.82
C VAL A 116 6.67 -48.27 -4.87
N SER A 117 5.69 -47.45 -5.26
CA SER A 117 4.28 -47.87 -5.35
C SER A 117 4.07 -48.99 -6.37
N ALA A 118 4.75 -48.93 -7.52
CA ALA A 118 4.70 -49.98 -8.54
C ALA A 118 5.34 -51.29 -8.04
N ALA A 119 6.46 -51.20 -7.31
CA ALA A 119 7.13 -52.35 -6.71
C ALA A 119 6.27 -52.99 -5.59
N GLU A 120 5.64 -52.18 -4.74
CA GLU A 120 4.72 -52.65 -3.69
C GLU A 120 3.50 -53.34 -4.30
N SER A 121 2.89 -52.74 -5.34
CA SER A 121 1.79 -53.36 -6.09
C SER A 121 2.17 -54.71 -6.71
N LYS A 122 3.42 -54.84 -7.17
CA LYS A 122 3.95 -56.11 -7.71
C LYS A 122 4.11 -57.17 -6.62
N VAL A 123 4.54 -56.79 -5.42
CA VAL A 123 4.61 -57.70 -4.27
C VAL A 123 3.22 -58.22 -3.90
N GLU A 124 2.22 -57.35 -3.83
CA GLU A 124 0.84 -57.74 -3.52
C GLU A 124 0.27 -58.73 -4.54
N ARG A 125 0.49 -58.50 -5.84
CA ARG A 125 0.06 -59.42 -6.91
C ARG A 125 0.70 -60.79 -6.78
N LEU A 126 2.02 -60.86 -6.56
CA LEU A 126 2.74 -62.13 -6.42
C LEU A 126 2.28 -62.93 -5.19
N ILE A 127 1.88 -62.24 -4.12
CA ILE A 127 1.28 -62.88 -2.94
C ILE A 127 -0.11 -63.44 -3.27
N ALA A 128 -0.96 -62.66 -3.95
CA ALA A 128 -2.30 -63.08 -4.34
C ALA A 128 -2.31 -64.27 -5.32
N GLU A 129 -1.32 -64.35 -6.21
CA GLU A 129 -1.17 -65.44 -7.20
C GLU A 129 -0.52 -66.72 -6.64
N GLY A 130 -0.07 -66.71 -5.37
CA GLY A 130 0.59 -67.86 -4.75
C GLY A 130 1.98 -68.16 -5.33
N ALA A 131 2.70 -67.13 -5.80
CA ALA A 131 4.03 -67.28 -6.39
C ALA A 131 5.05 -67.85 -5.39
N LYS A 132 6.15 -68.43 -5.90
CA LYS A 132 7.17 -69.08 -5.06
C LYS A 132 7.79 -68.09 -4.07
N PRO A 133 8.18 -68.52 -2.86
CA PRO A 133 8.80 -67.64 -1.85
C PRO A 133 10.05 -66.88 -2.32
N ALA A 134 10.80 -67.46 -3.28
CA ALA A 134 11.97 -66.81 -3.87
C ALA A 134 11.61 -65.56 -4.67
N ASP A 135 10.52 -65.61 -5.45
CA ASP A 135 10.07 -64.51 -6.30
C ASP A 135 9.49 -63.36 -5.46
N GLN A 136 8.75 -63.71 -4.40
CA GLN A 136 8.26 -62.73 -3.42
C GLN A 136 9.40 -62.03 -2.67
N LYS A 137 10.47 -62.77 -2.32
CA LYS A 137 11.66 -62.21 -1.67
C LYS A 137 12.40 -61.24 -2.59
N ALA A 138 12.55 -61.57 -3.88
CA ALA A 138 13.16 -60.69 -4.86
C ALA A 138 12.34 -59.40 -5.07
N ALA A 139 11.01 -59.50 -5.12
CA ALA A 139 10.14 -58.34 -5.26
C ALA A 139 10.18 -57.41 -4.03
N LYS A 140 10.22 -57.97 -2.81
CA LYS A 140 10.40 -57.17 -1.58
C LYS A 140 11.76 -56.48 -1.52
N ALA A 141 12.82 -57.14 -1.97
CA ALA A 141 14.14 -56.51 -2.07
C ALA A 141 14.12 -55.31 -3.03
N ALA A 142 13.40 -55.41 -4.16
CA ALA A 142 13.23 -54.29 -5.09
C ALA A 142 12.48 -53.09 -4.49
N VAL A 143 11.50 -53.33 -3.60
CA VAL A 143 10.82 -52.25 -2.85
C VAL A 143 11.81 -51.52 -1.95
N GLU A 144 12.64 -52.26 -1.20
CA GLU A 144 13.66 -51.64 -0.34
C GLU A 144 14.70 -50.86 -1.14
N THR A 145 15.16 -51.39 -2.28
CA THR A 145 16.07 -50.65 -3.19
C THR A 145 15.44 -49.35 -3.71
N ALA A 146 14.14 -49.38 -4.07
CA ALA A 146 13.44 -48.16 -4.51
C ALA A 146 13.27 -47.15 -3.36
N LYS A 147 13.00 -47.61 -2.14
CA LYS A 147 12.94 -46.74 -0.94
C LYS A 147 14.29 -46.12 -0.60
N GLU A 148 15.37 -46.90 -0.71
CA GLU A 148 16.74 -46.40 -0.55
C GLU A 148 17.08 -45.35 -1.60
N ALA A 149 16.65 -45.53 -2.85
CA ALA A 149 16.82 -44.53 -3.90
C ALA A 149 16.08 -43.22 -3.58
N VAL A 150 14.82 -43.27 -3.13
CA VAL A 150 14.07 -42.07 -2.69
C VAL A 150 14.78 -41.39 -1.51
N ALA A 151 15.21 -42.15 -0.51
CA ALA A 151 15.94 -41.62 0.64
C ALA A 151 17.29 -40.99 0.26
N SER A 152 17.92 -41.45 -0.82
CA SER A 152 19.14 -40.84 -1.37
C SER A 152 18.85 -39.49 -2.02
N THR A 153 17.77 -39.37 -2.81
CA THR A 153 17.33 -38.11 -3.42
C THR A 153 16.97 -37.07 -2.36
N GLN A 154 16.32 -37.48 -1.27
CA GLN A 154 16.00 -36.59 -0.14
C GLN A 154 17.23 -35.97 0.52
N LYS A 155 18.38 -36.64 0.47
CA LYS A 155 19.65 -36.15 1.02
C LYS A 155 20.47 -35.36 0.01
N LEU A 156 20.07 -35.32 -1.26
CA LEU A 156 20.77 -34.58 -2.29
C LEU A 156 20.89 -33.12 -1.89
N THR A 157 22.12 -32.60 -1.97
CA THR A 157 22.44 -31.21 -1.70
C THR A 157 22.57 -30.43 -3.00
N ILE A 158 22.36 -29.10 -2.95
CA ILE A 158 22.57 -28.25 -4.12
C ILE A 158 24.01 -28.37 -4.65
N GLY A 159 25.01 -28.49 -3.79
CA GLY A 159 26.41 -28.64 -4.19
C GLY A 159 26.69 -29.93 -4.99
N GLU A 160 25.91 -30.99 -4.78
CA GLU A 160 25.96 -32.22 -5.58
C GLU A 160 25.20 -32.07 -6.89
N TYR A 161 24.03 -31.43 -6.86
CA TYR A 161 23.26 -31.11 -8.07
C TYR A 161 24.06 -30.23 -9.04
N LEU A 162 24.81 -29.24 -8.54
CA LEU A 162 25.68 -28.38 -9.34
C LEU A 162 26.85 -29.10 -10.02
N LYS A 163 27.10 -30.37 -9.69
CA LYS A 163 28.10 -31.23 -10.35
C LYS A 163 27.48 -32.22 -11.33
N SER A 164 26.14 -32.29 -11.39
CA SER A 164 25.42 -33.19 -12.27
C SER A 164 25.39 -32.66 -13.71
N ASP A 165 25.24 -33.56 -14.68
CA ASP A 165 25.06 -33.21 -16.10
C ASP A 165 23.71 -32.52 -16.38
N ASP A 166 22.80 -32.47 -15.39
CA ASP A 166 21.49 -31.84 -15.51
C ASP A 166 21.56 -30.31 -15.49
N VAL A 167 22.66 -29.74 -14.99
CA VAL A 167 22.87 -28.29 -14.96
C VAL A 167 23.52 -27.83 -16.26
N LYS A 168 22.84 -26.94 -16.98
CA LYS A 168 23.33 -26.40 -18.25
C LYS A 168 24.54 -25.47 -18.02
N THR A 169 25.67 -25.83 -18.59
CA THR A 169 26.92 -25.06 -18.57
C THR A 169 27.41 -24.76 -19.99
N ASP A 170 26.47 -24.45 -20.88
CA ASP A 170 26.68 -24.27 -22.32
C ASP A 170 27.38 -22.95 -22.67
N THR A 171 27.30 -21.95 -21.81
CA THR A 171 28.00 -20.66 -21.97
C THR A 171 29.06 -20.44 -20.88
N PRO A 172 30.12 -19.66 -21.16
CA PRO A 172 31.10 -19.26 -20.15
C PRO A 172 30.47 -18.55 -18.94
N ALA A 173 29.40 -17.76 -19.17
CA ALA A 173 28.65 -17.10 -18.11
C ALA A 173 27.88 -18.12 -17.24
N ALA A 174 27.26 -19.13 -17.83
CA ALA A 174 26.59 -20.21 -17.10
C ALA A 174 27.57 -21.02 -16.24
N GLN A 175 28.76 -21.32 -16.78
CA GLN A 175 29.85 -21.98 -16.04
C GLN A 175 30.29 -21.14 -14.84
N ALA A 176 30.52 -19.84 -15.05
CA ALA A 176 30.90 -18.92 -13.99
C ALA A 176 29.82 -18.77 -12.90
N LEU A 177 28.53 -18.77 -13.27
CA LEU A 177 27.42 -18.76 -12.31
C LEU A 177 27.35 -20.04 -11.48
N VAL A 178 27.64 -21.20 -12.09
CA VAL A 178 27.71 -22.48 -11.36
C VAL A 178 28.91 -22.52 -10.41
N GLU A 179 30.08 -22.02 -10.83
CA GLU A 179 31.25 -21.88 -9.94
C GLU A 179 30.97 -20.91 -8.79
N PHE A 180 30.29 -19.79 -9.07
CA PHE A 180 29.82 -18.88 -8.02
C PHE A 180 28.85 -19.58 -7.06
N ALA A 181 27.89 -20.36 -7.57
CA ALA A 181 26.94 -21.09 -6.74
C ALA A 181 27.62 -22.13 -5.84
N LYS A 182 28.65 -22.81 -6.36
CA LYS A 182 29.49 -23.73 -5.56
C LYS A 182 30.20 -22.99 -4.44
N LEU A 183 30.81 -21.85 -4.74
CA LEU A 183 31.50 -21.02 -3.75
C LEU A 183 30.51 -20.48 -2.70
N ARG A 184 29.34 -20.02 -3.15
CA ARG A 184 28.24 -19.51 -2.32
C ARG A 184 27.69 -20.55 -1.34
N SER A 185 27.73 -21.83 -1.72
CA SER A 185 27.28 -22.96 -0.90
C SER A 185 28.23 -23.28 0.27
N THR A 186 29.39 -22.62 0.37
CA THR A 186 30.34 -22.80 1.49
C THR A 186 30.02 -21.86 2.66
N GLU A 187 30.16 -22.36 3.90
CA GLU A 187 29.83 -21.60 5.11
C GLU A 187 30.73 -20.36 5.28
N GLU A 188 32.02 -20.48 4.97
CA GLU A 188 33.00 -19.39 5.06
C GLU A 188 32.67 -18.21 4.12
N PHE A 189 32.17 -18.51 2.92
CA PHE A 189 31.79 -17.50 1.95
C PHE A 189 30.56 -16.71 2.40
N SER A 190 29.62 -17.35 3.11
CA SER A 190 28.38 -16.69 3.52
C SER A 190 28.63 -15.45 4.38
N THR A 191 29.56 -15.55 5.32
CA THR A 191 29.98 -14.44 6.19
C THR A 191 30.69 -13.33 5.42
N LYS A 192 31.63 -13.68 4.53
CA LYS A 192 32.39 -12.68 3.74
C LYS A 192 31.50 -11.98 2.70
N TRP A 193 30.55 -12.69 2.12
CA TRP A 193 29.61 -12.15 1.13
C TRP A 193 28.74 -11.02 1.68
N LEU A 194 28.35 -11.10 2.96
CA LEU A 194 27.58 -10.04 3.63
C LEU A 194 28.36 -8.72 3.67
N GLU A 195 29.67 -8.77 3.88
CA GLU A 195 30.54 -7.59 3.86
C GLU A 195 30.73 -7.07 2.42
N LEU A 196 30.93 -7.96 1.45
CA LEU A 196 31.16 -7.61 0.05
C LEU A 196 29.99 -6.92 -0.63
N ARG A 197 28.76 -7.20 -0.20
CA ARG A 197 27.56 -6.51 -0.68
C ARG A 197 27.27 -5.20 0.04
N SER A 198 28.13 -4.76 0.98
CA SER A 198 27.95 -3.49 1.67
C SER A 198 28.09 -2.31 0.72
N TYR A 199 26.94 -1.81 0.30
CA TYR A 199 26.79 -0.71 -0.63
C TYR A 199 27.56 0.55 -0.18
N LYS A 200 27.40 0.95 1.09
CA LYS A 200 27.98 2.20 1.62
C LYS A 200 29.51 2.15 1.65
N ALA A 201 30.07 0.97 1.99
CA ALA A 201 31.51 0.77 1.99
C ALA A 201 32.09 0.94 0.58
N ARG A 202 31.40 0.43 -0.45
CA ARG A 202 31.86 0.50 -1.84
C ARG A 202 31.74 1.88 -2.46
N VAL A 203 30.67 2.63 -2.18
CA VAL A 203 30.58 4.03 -2.62
C VAL A 203 31.66 4.89 -1.96
N ALA A 204 31.96 4.64 -0.69
CA ALA A 204 33.07 5.31 0.00
C ALA A 204 34.43 4.94 -0.63
N GLU A 205 34.64 3.67 -0.96
CA GLU A 205 35.85 3.18 -1.67
C GLU A 205 35.98 3.84 -3.05
N TYR A 206 34.93 3.87 -3.87
CA TYR A 206 34.91 4.54 -5.17
C TYR A 206 35.17 6.05 -5.09
N LYS A 207 34.60 6.72 -4.08
CA LYS A 207 34.86 8.16 -3.84
C LYS A 207 36.30 8.40 -3.38
N ALA A 208 36.92 7.45 -2.68
CA ALA A 208 38.30 7.54 -2.25
C ALA A 208 39.30 7.16 -3.36
N ASP A 209 38.90 6.32 -4.31
CA ASP A 209 39.75 5.80 -5.37
C ASP A 209 40.29 6.90 -6.29
N THR A 210 41.60 7.15 -6.21
CA THR A 210 42.31 8.16 -7.00
C THR A 210 42.59 7.72 -8.44
N GLN A 211 42.41 6.44 -8.76
CA GLN A 211 42.63 5.90 -10.11
C GLN A 211 41.42 6.14 -11.03
N VAL A 212 40.22 6.25 -10.46
CA VAL A 212 39.02 6.60 -11.22
C VAL A 212 39.07 8.07 -11.59
N SER A 213 38.85 8.40 -12.88
CA SER A 213 38.78 9.78 -13.35
C SER A 213 37.60 10.55 -12.73
N GLU A 214 37.79 11.83 -12.44
CA GLU A 214 36.68 12.71 -12.04
C GLU A 214 35.67 12.87 -13.19
N TRP A 215 34.42 13.16 -12.84
CA TRP A 215 33.38 13.41 -13.83
C TRP A 215 33.69 14.68 -14.62
N ASP A 216 33.48 14.63 -15.94
CA ASP A 216 33.66 15.80 -16.78
C ASP A 216 32.62 16.90 -16.46
N ALA A 217 32.92 18.15 -16.85
CA ALA A 217 32.07 19.29 -16.56
C ALA A 217 30.64 19.16 -17.15
N SER A 218 30.49 18.46 -18.28
CA SER A 218 29.19 18.24 -18.91
C SER A 218 28.35 17.21 -18.15
N LYS A 219 28.98 16.14 -17.67
CA LYS A 219 28.38 15.12 -16.80
C LYS A 219 27.96 15.74 -15.47
N LEU A 220 28.85 16.49 -14.81
CA LEU A 220 28.54 17.24 -13.58
C LEU A 220 27.35 18.18 -13.76
N ALA A 221 27.30 18.93 -14.86
CA ALA A 221 26.18 19.81 -15.17
C ALA A 221 24.86 19.02 -15.41
N GLY A 222 24.93 17.87 -16.07
CA GLY A 222 23.81 16.97 -16.29
C GLY A 222 23.21 16.44 -14.98
N TYR A 223 24.07 15.93 -14.08
CA TYR A 223 23.67 15.43 -12.77
C TYR A 223 23.15 16.55 -11.86
N ASN A 224 23.83 17.71 -11.80
CA ASN A 224 23.35 18.87 -11.04
C ASN A 224 21.97 19.35 -11.53
N LYS A 225 21.72 19.31 -12.84
CA LYS A 225 20.41 19.64 -13.40
C LYS A 225 19.33 18.64 -12.98
N ALA A 226 19.65 17.34 -12.94
CA ALA A 226 18.70 16.29 -12.59
C ALA A 226 18.36 16.24 -11.10
N ILE A 227 19.32 16.55 -10.23
CA ILE A 227 19.09 16.61 -8.77
C ILE A 227 18.55 17.96 -8.32
N SER A 228 18.64 19.01 -9.15
CA SER A 228 18.02 20.30 -8.85
C SER A 228 16.50 20.16 -8.70
N GLY A 229 15.96 20.61 -7.57
CA GLY A 229 14.56 20.41 -7.20
C GLY A 229 14.27 19.08 -6.48
N LYS A 230 15.27 18.20 -6.29
CA LYS A 230 15.11 16.93 -5.58
C LYS A 230 15.85 16.98 -4.24
N ILE A 231 15.10 17.05 -3.15
CA ILE A 231 15.65 17.07 -1.79
C ILE A 231 15.59 15.66 -1.21
N LEU A 232 16.75 15.01 -0.99
CA LEU A 232 16.81 13.65 -0.46
C LEU A 232 16.28 13.63 0.98
N ILE A 233 15.35 12.73 1.27
CA ILE A 233 14.86 12.51 2.63
C ILE A 233 15.93 11.75 3.41
N PRO A 234 16.43 12.28 4.54
CA PRO A 234 17.36 11.55 5.39
C PRO A 234 16.76 10.20 5.83
N GLN A 235 17.57 9.15 5.77
CA GLN A 235 17.17 7.78 6.13
C GLN A 235 17.87 7.35 7.43
N PRO A 236 17.33 7.71 8.61
CA PRO A 236 17.97 7.40 9.88
C PRO A 236 17.81 5.94 10.32
N PHE A 237 16.81 5.22 9.81
CA PHE A 237 16.44 3.87 10.27
C PHE A 237 16.64 2.78 9.21
N GLY A 238 17.20 3.12 8.05
CA GLY A 238 17.37 2.19 6.94
C GLY A 238 18.33 2.70 5.88
N GLU A 239 18.66 1.82 4.96
CA GLU A 239 19.53 2.10 3.81
C GLU A 239 18.74 1.89 2.52
N LEU A 240 18.96 2.76 1.54
CA LEU A 240 18.34 2.67 0.22
C LEU A 240 19.26 1.92 -0.72
N ARG A 241 18.72 0.90 -1.40
CA ARG A 241 19.41 0.20 -2.50
C ARG A 241 19.36 1.07 -3.75
N ASN A 242 18.18 1.62 -4.01
CA ASN A 242 17.89 2.58 -5.07
C ASN A 242 16.74 3.49 -4.61
N PHE A 243 16.21 4.36 -5.50
CA PHE A 243 15.15 5.30 -5.13
C PHE A 243 13.73 4.71 -5.05
N TYR A 244 13.59 3.39 -5.24
CA TYR A 244 12.32 2.66 -5.11
C TYR A 244 12.35 1.60 -4.02
N GLU A 245 13.51 1.04 -3.71
CA GLU A 245 13.67 -0.16 -2.90
C GLU A 245 14.60 0.08 -1.73
N THR A 246 14.18 -0.43 -0.58
CA THR A 246 14.99 -0.46 0.63
C THR A 246 16.03 -1.59 0.51
N ASN A 247 17.26 -1.30 0.92
CA ASN A 247 18.28 -2.32 1.07
C ASN A 247 18.06 -3.08 2.38
N THR A 248 17.99 -2.33 3.49
CA THR A 248 17.81 -2.86 4.84
C THR A 248 17.15 -1.83 5.74
N GLY A 249 16.40 -2.27 6.75
CA GLY A 249 15.81 -1.39 7.76
C GLY A 249 14.53 -0.69 7.29
N PHE A 250 14.14 0.34 8.03
CA PHE A 250 12.93 1.12 7.82
C PHE A 250 13.26 2.45 7.15
N CYS A 251 12.79 2.64 5.91
CA CYS A 251 13.03 3.87 5.17
C CYS A 251 11.82 4.82 5.22
N VAL A 252 12.11 6.11 5.36
CA VAL A 252 11.15 7.20 5.45
C VAL A 252 10.77 7.66 4.05
N SER A 253 9.52 7.41 3.64
CA SER A 253 8.99 7.85 2.35
C SER A 253 8.50 9.30 2.38
N ARG A 254 8.35 9.92 1.19
CA ARG A 254 7.74 11.26 1.04
C ARG A 254 6.35 11.33 1.68
N PHE A 255 5.51 10.33 1.42
CA PHE A 255 4.14 10.30 1.92
C PHE A 255 4.07 10.23 3.45
N MET A 256 4.99 9.50 4.10
CA MET A 256 5.04 9.44 5.55
C MET A 256 5.37 10.80 6.19
N ILE A 257 6.27 11.58 5.58
CA ILE A 257 6.55 12.95 6.06
C ILE A 257 5.33 13.85 5.90
N ILE A 258 4.65 13.76 4.75
CA ILE A 258 3.42 14.53 4.51
C ILE A 258 2.35 14.17 5.54
N GLU A 259 2.17 12.89 5.88
CA GLU A 259 1.25 12.45 6.93
C GLU A 259 1.60 13.03 8.30
N ILE A 260 2.88 13.08 8.66
CA ILE A 260 3.32 13.72 9.92
C ILE A 260 2.95 15.22 9.92
N VAL A 261 3.17 15.90 8.79
CA VAL A 261 2.79 17.32 8.64
C VAL A 261 1.27 17.49 8.76
N ILE A 262 0.49 16.63 8.10
CA ILE A 262 -0.98 16.63 8.19
C ILE A 262 -1.44 16.39 9.63
N CYS A 263 -0.86 15.40 10.31
CA CYS A 263 -1.15 15.13 11.72
C CYS A 263 -0.84 16.34 12.60
N ALA A 264 0.29 17.02 12.39
CA ALA A 264 0.63 18.23 13.12
C ALA A 264 -0.39 19.36 12.87
N ILE A 265 -0.79 19.58 11.61
CA ILE A 265 -1.82 20.56 11.24
C ILE A 265 -3.14 20.24 11.93
N LEU A 266 -3.58 18.98 11.91
CA LEU A 266 -4.82 18.54 12.55
C LEU A 266 -4.76 18.71 14.08
N ILE A 267 -3.65 18.34 14.73
CA ILE A 267 -3.47 18.52 16.17
C ILE A 267 -3.57 20.00 16.54
N VAL A 268 -2.91 20.89 15.79
CA VAL A 268 -2.97 22.33 16.02
C VAL A 268 -4.40 22.84 15.81
N ALA A 269 -5.05 22.46 14.70
CA ALA A 269 -6.40 22.88 14.37
C ALA A 269 -7.43 22.45 15.43
N PHE A 270 -7.41 21.18 15.85
CA PHE A 270 -8.34 20.65 16.85
C PHE A 270 -8.04 21.14 18.26
N ARG A 271 -6.77 21.28 18.65
CA ARG A 271 -6.41 21.86 19.96
C ARG A 271 -6.88 23.32 20.04
N TRP A 272 -6.70 24.06 18.95
CA TRP A 272 -7.13 25.45 18.89
C TRP A 272 -8.67 25.56 18.87
N LEU A 273 -9.37 24.68 18.13
CA LEU A 273 -10.84 24.61 18.17
C LEU A 273 -11.35 24.30 19.58
N ALA A 274 -10.77 23.30 20.25
CA ALA A 274 -11.14 22.90 21.60
C ALA A 274 -10.96 24.06 22.60
N GLN A 275 -9.83 24.78 22.52
CA GLN A 275 -9.57 25.94 23.37
C GLN A 275 -10.58 27.08 23.17
N ASN A 276 -11.10 27.27 21.95
CA ASN A 276 -12.09 28.31 21.66
C ASN A 276 -13.52 27.93 22.07
N ILE A 277 -13.82 26.64 22.20
CA ILE A 277 -15.14 26.13 22.63
C ILE A 277 -15.20 25.92 24.16
N GLN A 278 -14.07 25.64 24.83
CA GLN A 278 -13.98 25.47 26.29
C GLN A 278 -14.64 26.57 27.14
N PRO A 279 -14.64 27.86 26.76
CA PRO A 279 -15.29 28.92 27.53
C PRO A 279 -16.83 28.85 27.54
N GLY A 280 -17.45 27.90 26.83
CA GLY A 280 -18.91 27.72 26.79
C GLY A 280 -19.64 28.69 25.85
N GLY A 281 -18.91 29.52 25.09
CA GLY A 281 -19.47 30.36 24.04
C GLY A 281 -19.41 29.67 22.67
N ALA A 282 -20.37 30.00 21.79
CA ALA A 282 -20.29 29.61 20.39
C ALA A 282 -18.97 30.16 19.79
N PRO A 283 -18.20 29.34 19.05
CA PRO A 283 -16.94 29.79 18.49
C PRO A 283 -17.20 30.94 17.51
N LYS A 284 -16.45 32.04 17.65
CA LYS A 284 -16.65 33.26 16.83
C LYS A 284 -15.59 33.33 15.74
N GLY A 285 -15.99 33.12 14.47
CA GLY A 285 -15.15 33.41 13.30
C GLY A 285 -15.47 32.54 12.07
N ARG A 286 -15.19 33.04 10.87
CA ARG A 286 -15.57 32.36 9.60
C ARG A 286 -14.98 30.95 9.49
N LEU A 287 -13.71 30.77 9.88
CA LEU A 287 -13.04 29.47 9.85
C LEU A 287 -13.60 28.48 10.89
N TRP A 288 -14.04 29.00 12.04
CA TRP A 288 -14.54 28.20 13.14
C TRP A 288 -15.95 27.71 12.91
N ASN A 289 -16.81 28.58 12.41
CA ASN A 289 -18.15 28.21 12.00
C ASN A 289 -18.07 27.08 10.95
N LEU A 290 -17.08 27.13 10.06
CA LEU A 290 -16.84 26.06 9.07
C LEU A 290 -16.45 24.74 9.73
N LEU A 291 -15.43 24.73 10.60
CA LEU A 291 -15.00 23.51 11.30
C LEU A 291 -16.10 22.95 12.20
N GLU A 292 -16.83 23.80 12.92
CA GLU A 292 -18.00 23.42 13.72
C GLU A 292 -19.07 22.78 12.84
N THR A 293 -19.37 23.36 11.68
CA THR A 293 -20.35 22.81 10.72
C THR A 293 -19.96 21.39 10.31
N PHE A 294 -18.69 21.14 10.00
CA PHE A 294 -18.22 19.79 9.67
C PHE A 294 -18.33 18.82 10.85
N VAL A 295 -17.96 19.24 12.06
CA VAL A 295 -18.07 18.39 13.26
C VAL A 295 -19.53 18.05 13.57
N VAL A 296 -20.43 19.03 13.50
CA VAL A 296 -21.87 18.85 13.70
C VAL A 296 -22.44 17.96 12.59
N PHE A 297 -22.04 18.17 11.34
CA PHE A 297 -22.43 17.33 10.21
C PHE A 297 -22.01 15.87 10.41
N ILE A 298 -20.77 15.60 10.84
CA ILE A 298 -20.30 14.25 11.12
C ILE A 298 -21.08 13.62 12.27
N ARG A 299 -21.38 14.39 13.33
CA ARG A 299 -22.20 13.90 14.44
C ARG A 299 -23.61 13.54 13.98
N ASP A 300 -24.28 14.44 13.27
CA ASP A 300 -25.72 14.36 12.99
C ASP A 300 -26.05 13.52 11.76
N GLN A 301 -25.22 13.57 10.72
CA GLN A 301 -25.46 12.88 9.43
C GLN A 301 -24.66 11.59 9.26
N VAL A 302 -23.63 11.37 10.09
CA VAL A 302 -22.76 10.18 9.97
C VAL A 302 -22.84 9.30 11.20
N ALA A 303 -22.57 9.85 12.38
CA ALA A 303 -22.56 9.08 13.63
C ALA A 303 -23.99 8.69 14.05
N ALA A 304 -24.92 9.65 14.09
CA ALA A 304 -26.27 9.40 14.59
C ALA A 304 -27.05 8.36 13.75
N PRO A 305 -27.00 8.39 12.41
CA PRO A 305 -27.67 7.36 11.60
C PRO A 305 -27.02 5.98 11.75
N ALA A 306 -25.70 5.91 11.99
CA ALA A 306 -25.00 4.64 12.13
C ALA A 306 -25.24 3.98 13.49
N PHE A 307 -25.18 4.76 14.59
CA PHE A 307 -25.26 4.22 15.95
C PHE A 307 -26.64 4.33 16.60
N GLY A 308 -27.60 4.96 15.92
CA GLY A 308 -28.93 5.24 16.47
C GLY A 308 -28.93 6.55 17.27
N GLY A 309 -29.62 7.55 16.75
CA GLY A 309 -30.00 8.74 17.49
C GLY A 309 -31.30 8.48 18.25
N ASP A 310 -31.23 8.60 19.58
CA ASP A 310 -32.35 8.82 20.50
C ASP A 310 -33.03 10.14 20.07
N HIS A 311 -33.79 10.10 18.97
CA HIS A 311 -34.70 11.18 18.65
C HIS A 311 -35.78 11.13 19.71
N GLY A 312 -35.72 12.07 20.65
CA GLY A 312 -36.90 12.53 21.37
C GLY A 312 -37.90 13.07 20.35
N HIS A 313 -38.58 12.16 19.68
CA HIS A 313 -39.94 12.40 19.24
C HIS A 313 -40.79 11.94 20.42
N ASP A 314 -41.36 12.93 21.09
CA ASP A 314 -42.52 12.72 21.95
C ASP A 314 -43.49 11.84 21.16
N ASP A 315 -43.60 10.58 21.60
CA ASP A 315 -44.55 9.61 21.11
C ASP A 315 -45.93 10.07 21.57
N HIS A 316 -46.46 11.08 20.87
CA HIS A 316 -47.89 11.30 20.81
C HIS A 316 -48.46 10.17 19.97
N GLY A 317 -48.69 9.05 20.64
CA GLY A 317 -49.61 8.00 20.19
C GLY A 317 -50.96 8.65 19.90
N HIS A 318 -51.18 8.99 18.63
CA HIS A 318 -52.51 9.14 18.10
C HIS A 318 -52.90 7.78 17.52
N ASP A 319 -53.41 6.95 18.42
CA ASP A 319 -54.46 6.02 18.06
C ASP A 319 -55.61 6.86 17.49
N ASP A 320 -55.84 6.83 16.18
CA ASP A 320 -57.21 7.05 15.73
C ASP A 320 -57.52 6.22 14.49
N HIS A 321 -58.61 5.48 14.69
CA HIS A 321 -59.14 4.49 13.79
C HIS A 321 -59.66 5.15 12.52
N GLY A 322 -59.51 4.42 11.42
CA GLY A 322 -60.03 4.84 10.13
C GLY A 322 -61.52 5.11 10.17
N HIS A 323 -61.93 6.19 9.51
CA HIS A 323 -63.20 6.21 8.82
C HIS A 323 -63.05 7.01 7.53
N ASP A 324 -63.49 6.34 6.47
CA ASP A 324 -63.68 6.90 5.15
C ASP A 324 -64.65 8.08 5.20
N ASN A 325 -64.52 8.91 4.16
CA ASN A 325 -65.62 9.48 3.39
C ASN A 325 -65.84 11.00 3.49
N HIS A 326 -66.08 11.55 2.29
CA HIS A 326 -66.67 12.85 1.94
C HIS A 326 -65.85 14.13 2.04
N GLY A 327 -65.47 14.63 0.86
CA GLY A 327 -66.28 15.66 0.22
C GLY A 327 -65.92 17.13 0.47
N HIS A 328 -65.45 17.76 -0.60
CA HIS A 328 -65.56 19.19 -0.95
C HIS A 328 -64.75 20.23 -0.17
N ALA A 329 -63.74 20.78 -0.87
CA ALA A 329 -63.30 22.15 -0.72
C ALA A 329 -64.12 23.08 -1.64
N LYS A 330 -64.71 24.13 -1.06
CA LYS A 330 -64.84 25.48 -1.63
C LYS A 330 -64.68 26.43 -0.44
N ALA A 331 -63.56 27.14 -0.37
CA ALA A 331 -63.31 28.42 -1.01
C ALA A 331 -63.74 29.59 -0.12
N ASP A 332 -62.74 30.45 0.10
CA ASP A 332 -62.79 31.90 0.02
C ASP A 332 -62.96 32.78 1.27
N HIS A 333 -62.17 33.86 1.20
CA HIS A 333 -62.23 35.14 1.91
C HIS A 333 -61.79 35.15 3.39
N GLY A 334 -61.01 36.10 3.90
CA GLY A 334 -60.58 37.40 3.40
C GLY A 334 -60.51 38.37 4.59
N HIS A 335 -59.51 39.28 4.59
CA HIS A 335 -59.35 40.44 5.49
C HIS A 335 -59.15 40.14 6.99
N GLY A 336 -58.36 40.86 7.78
CA GLY A 336 -57.71 42.16 7.65
C GLY A 336 -57.71 42.83 9.03
N HIS A 337 -56.61 43.51 9.35
CA HIS A 337 -56.46 44.58 10.35
C HIS A 337 -56.29 44.29 11.86
N ASP A 338 -55.13 44.79 12.31
CA ASP A 338 -54.89 45.71 13.44
C ASP A 338 -54.91 45.24 14.91
N ALA A 339 -53.67 45.12 15.42
CA ALA A 339 -53.12 45.86 16.56
C ALA A 339 -54.02 46.20 17.76
N HIS A 340 -53.67 45.68 18.95
CA HIS A 340 -53.72 46.45 20.19
C HIS A 340 -52.74 45.90 21.25
N LYS A 341 -52.00 46.83 21.86
CA LYS A 341 -51.14 46.70 23.05
C LYS A 341 -51.98 46.57 24.33
N HIS A 342 -51.46 45.90 25.37
CA HIS A 342 -51.15 46.46 26.72
C HIS A 342 -51.21 45.43 27.89
N HIS A 343 -50.31 45.68 28.86
CA HIS A 343 -50.37 45.41 30.32
C HIS A 343 -49.78 44.11 30.93
N ASP A 344 -48.54 44.26 31.41
CA ASP A 344 -48.11 44.28 32.83
C ASP A 344 -48.80 43.43 33.92
N ALA A 345 -47.92 42.82 34.72
CA ALA A 345 -47.90 42.68 36.19
C ALA A 345 -48.28 41.32 36.84
N HIS A 346 -47.20 40.66 37.31
CA HIS A 346 -47.00 40.01 38.62
C HIS A 346 -48.18 39.37 39.36
N HIS A 347 -48.04 38.08 39.70
CA HIS A 347 -48.26 37.56 41.06
C HIS A 347 -47.51 36.24 41.26
N GLY A 348 -46.73 36.17 42.34
CA GLY A 348 -46.00 34.99 42.77
C GLY A 348 -46.86 34.04 43.60
N HIS A 349 -46.62 32.73 43.41
CA HIS A 349 -46.86 31.70 44.42
C HIS A 349 -45.86 30.56 44.22
N ALA A 350 -45.11 30.27 45.27
CA ALA A 350 -44.45 28.99 45.53
C ALA A 350 -44.74 28.66 47.01
N PRO A 351 -44.56 27.42 47.51
CA PRO A 351 -44.18 26.18 46.81
C PRO A 351 -45.09 24.98 47.20
N ALA A 352 -45.03 23.90 46.42
CA ALA A 352 -45.37 22.57 46.90
C ALA A 352 -44.32 21.56 46.40
N ALA A 353 -43.84 20.76 47.34
CA ALA A 353 -42.67 19.92 47.25
C ALA A 353 -42.81 18.78 46.22
N HIS A 354 -41.80 18.60 45.38
CA HIS A 354 -41.57 17.35 44.65
C HIS A 354 -40.23 16.75 45.09
N GLY A 355 -40.34 15.49 45.53
CA GLY A 355 -39.24 14.70 46.06
C GLY A 355 -38.14 14.44 45.05
N HIS A 356 -36.96 14.23 45.61
CA HIS A 356 -35.74 13.77 44.94
C HIS A 356 -36.00 12.60 43.98
N ALA A 357 -36.01 12.89 42.68
CA ALA A 357 -35.62 11.92 41.67
C ALA A 357 -34.09 11.94 41.58
N VAL A 358 -33.47 10.87 42.07
CA VAL A 358 -32.04 10.61 41.89
C VAL A 358 -31.77 10.60 40.38
N ALA A 359 -30.94 11.54 39.91
CA ALA A 359 -30.51 11.61 38.53
C ALA A 359 -29.72 10.34 38.18
N HIS A 360 -30.40 9.37 37.57
CA HIS A 360 -29.71 8.34 36.79
C HIS A 360 -29.07 9.05 35.60
N ALA A 361 -27.74 9.18 35.61
CA ALA A 361 -26.98 9.64 34.46
C ALA A 361 -27.32 8.74 33.26
N LYS A 362 -27.99 9.29 32.24
CA LYS A 362 -28.21 8.60 30.95
C LYS A 362 -26.84 8.13 30.45
N PRO A 363 -26.68 6.87 30.00
CA PRO A 363 -25.44 6.44 29.37
C PRO A 363 -25.17 7.34 28.16
N VAL A 364 -23.92 7.81 28.03
CA VAL A 364 -23.47 8.59 26.87
C VAL A 364 -23.83 7.81 25.61
N SER A 365 -24.65 8.40 24.73
CA SER A 365 -25.04 7.77 23.45
C SER A 365 -23.78 7.31 22.70
N ASP A 366 -23.81 6.09 22.15
CA ASP A 366 -22.70 5.53 21.36
C ASP A 366 -22.26 6.52 20.26
N THR A 367 -23.20 7.28 19.69
CA THR A 367 -22.97 8.41 18.79
C THR A 367 -21.92 9.40 19.32
N ILE A 368 -22.07 9.92 20.54
CA ILE A 368 -21.16 10.91 21.13
C ILE A 368 -19.79 10.29 21.40
N ARG A 369 -19.75 9.01 21.75
CA ARG A 369 -18.51 8.27 22.01
C ARG A 369 -17.68 8.05 20.75
N PHE A 370 -18.31 7.75 19.61
CA PHE A 370 -17.60 7.47 18.35
C PHE A 370 -17.38 8.70 17.47
N THR A 371 -18.08 9.81 17.71
CA THR A 371 -17.92 11.07 16.95
C THR A 371 -16.45 11.53 16.86
N PRO A 372 -15.62 11.53 17.93
CA PRO A 372 -14.22 11.96 17.82
C PRO A 372 -13.38 11.10 16.86
N LEU A 373 -13.63 9.79 16.85
CA LEU A 373 -12.96 8.86 15.93
C LEU A 373 -13.35 9.16 14.48
N LEU A 374 -14.65 9.30 14.23
CA LEU A 374 -15.17 9.60 12.90
C LEU A 374 -14.68 10.96 12.38
N CYS A 375 -14.62 11.98 13.25
CA CYS A 375 -14.01 13.27 12.92
C CYS A 375 -12.53 13.13 12.57
N THR A 376 -11.77 12.36 13.34
CA THR A 376 -10.34 12.13 13.05
C THR A 376 -10.15 11.49 11.68
N ILE A 377 -10.92 10.44 11.38
CA ILE A 377 -10.91 9.76 10.08
C ILE A 377 -11.28 10.73 8.95
N PHE A 378 -12.38 11.46 9.09
CA PHE A 378 -12.88 12.38 8.08
C PHE A 378 -11.85 13.46 7.73
N PHE A 379 -11.37 14.18 8.74
CA PHE A 379 -10.44 15.29 8.54
C PHE A 379 -9.05 14.82 8.11
N PHE A 380 -8.62 13.64 8.53
CA PHE A 380 -7.41 13.02 8.02
C PHE A 380 -7.52 12.73 6.53
N VAL A 381 -8.55 11.99 6.11
CA VAL A 381 -8.77 11.64 4.69
C VAL A 381 -8.95 12.89 3.84
N LEU A 382 -9.78 13.84 4.31
CA LEU A 382 -10.02 15.08 3.60
C LEU A 382 -8.73 15.88 3.40
N THR A 383 -7.92 16.03 4.45
CA THR A 383 -6.68 16.80 4.39
C THR A 383 -5.64 16.10 3.51
N CYS A 384 -5.52 14.78 3.58
CA CYS A 384 -4.65 14.00 2.67
C CYS A 384 -5.05 14.18 1.21
N ASN A 385 -6.36 14.10 0.90
CA ASN A 385 -6.85 14.29 -0.46
C ASN A 385 -6.63 15.73 -0.95
N LEU A 386 -6.84 16.72 -0.07
CA LEU A 386 -6.68 18.14 -0.41
C LEU A 386 -5.20 18.52 -0.62
N PHE A 387 -4.29 17.96 0.19
CA PHE A 387 -2.84 18.04 -0.08
C PHE A 387 -2.48 17.36 -1.39
N GLY A 388 -3.18 16.30 -1.77
CA GLY A 388 -3.06 15.65 -3.07
C GLY A 388 -3.27 16.57 -4.26
N MET A 389 -4.16 17.55 -4.13
CA MET A 389 -4.44 18.51 -5.18
C MET A 389 -3.41 19.64 -5.28
N LEU A 390 -2.57 19.82 -4.26
CA LEU A 390 -1.51 20.82 -4.32
C LEU A 390 -0.44 20.35 -5.29
N PRO A 391 -0.05 21.19 -6.27
CA PRO A 391 1.10 20.86 -7.10
C PRO A 391 2.31 20.63 -6.19
N TRP A 392 3.14 19.65 -6.52
CA TRP A 392 4.37 19.26 -5.78
C TRP A 392 4.16 18.48 -4.47
N ALA A 393 3.00 18.60 -3.81
CA ALA A 393 2.78 17.94 -2.53
C ALA A 393 2.43 16.44 -2.69
N GLY A 394 1.61 16.08 -3.68
CA GLY A 394 1.17 14.70 -3.90
C GLY A 394 0.26 14.16 -2.80
N ALA A 395 -0.62 13.20 -3.14
CA ALA A 395 -1.62 12.67 -2.23
C ALA A 395 -1.08 11.45 -1.47
N PRO A 396 -0.95 11.45 -0.12
CA PRO A 396 -0.63 10.24 0.62
C PRO A 396 -1.61 9.10 0.33
N THR A 397 -2.89 9.44 0.17
CA THR A 397 -3.98 8.53 -0.21
C THR A 397 -3.88 7.99 -1.65
N GLY A 398 -2.94 8.48 -2.46
CA GLY A 398 -2.58 7.89 -3.75
C GLY A 398 -1.58 6.73 -3.65
N SER A 399 -1.09 6.40 -2.45
CA SER A 399 -0.20 5.25 -2.21
C SER A 399 -0.95 4.03 -1.68
N PHE A 400 -0.61 2.84 -2.22
CA PHE A 400 -1.16 1.56 -1.77
C PHE A 400 -0.91 1.33 -0.27
N SER A 401 0.31 1.61 0.22
CA SER A 401 0.67 1.38 1.62
C SER A 401 -0.19 2.19 2.59
N VAL A 402 -0.46 3.46 2.25
CA VAL A 402 -1.25 4.39 3.07
C VAL A 402 -2.72 3.98 3.10
N THR A 403 -3.30 3.69 1.93
CA THR A 403 -4.72 3.33 1.81
C THR A 403 -5.04 2.00 2.46
N ILE A 404 -4.18 0.99 2.29
CA ILE A 404 -4.28 -0.28 3.01
C ILE A 404 -4.12 -0.06 4.52
N GLY A 405 -3.15 0.76 4.93
CA GLY A 405 -2.95 1.12 6.34
C GLY A 405 -4.20 1.74 6.96
N LEU A 406 -4.85 2.67 6.26
CA LEU A 406 -6.08 3.30 6.72
C LEU A 406 -7.26 2.31 6.82
N ALA A 407 -7.42 1.41 5.84
CA ALA A 407 -8.41 0.34 5.91
C ALA A 407 -8.13 -0.67 7.03
N ALA A 408 -6.86 -0.95 7.31
CA ALA A 408 -6.47 -1.79 8.45
C ALA A 408 -6.83 -1.11 9.78
N VAL A 409 -6.53 0.19 9.93
CA VAL A 409 -6.90 0.94 11.15
C VAL A 409 -8.40 0.90 11.40
N THR A 410 -9.23 1.12 10.37
CA THR A 410 -10.69 1.08 10.54
C THR A 410 -11.19 -0.33 10.86
N LEU A 411 -10.66 -1.36 10.17
CA LEU A 411 -10.97 -2.76 10.43
C LEU A 411 -10.63 -3.17 11.87
N PHE A 412 -9.39 -2.91 12.30
CA PHE A 412 -8.93 -3.25 13.65
C PHE A 412 -9.67 -2.45 14.72
N THR A 413 -10.01 -1.19 14.45
CA THR A 413 -10.81 -0.39 15.38
C THR A 413 -12.19 -1.01 15.58
N GLY A 414 -12.87 -1.42 14.49
CA GLY A 414 -14.14 -2.14 14.58
C GLY A 414 -14.01 -3.46 15.34
N MET A 415 -12.99 -4.25 15.03
CA MET A 415 -12.72 -5.55 15.67
C MET A 415 -12.44 -5.40 17.18
N VAL A 416 -11.54 -4.51 17.57
CA VAL A 416 -11.19 -4.25 18.98
C VAL A 416 -12.40 -3.76 19.76
N MET A 417 -13.22 -2.89 19.17
CA MET A 417 -14.42 -2.38 19.83
C MET A 417 -15.51 -3.44 19.99
N GLY A 418 -15.72 -4.29 18.97
CA GLY A 418 -16.62 -5.44 19.06
C GLY A 418 -16.18 -6.45 20.11
N ILE A 419 -14.88 -6.80 20.13
CA ILE A 419 -14.28 -7.69 21.14
C ILE A 419 -14.42 -7.10 22.55
N LYS A 420 -14.23 -5.79 22.73
CA LYS A 420 -14.40 -5.14 24.04
C LYS A 420 -15.85 -5.16 24.54
N LYS A 421 -16.85 -5.15 23.65
CA LYS A 421 -18.26 -5.12 24.04
C LYS A 421 -18.87 -6.51 24.23
N PHE A 422 -18.46 -7.50 23.42
CA PHE A 422 -19.04 -8.85 23.43
C PHE A 422 -18.08 -9.95 23.93
N GLY A 423 -16.81 -9.63 24.18
CA GLY A 423 -15.75 -10.62 24.38
C GLY A 423 -15.27 -11.21 23.05
N ALA A 424 -14.09 -11.84 23.03
CA ALA A 424 -13.52 -12.37 21.78
C ALA A 424 -14.40 -13.45 21.13
N LEU A 425 -14.90 -14.39 21.93
CA LEU A 425 -15.83 -15.43 21.49
C LEU A 425 -17.22 -14.86 21.15
N GLY A 426 -17.72 -13.88 21.92
CA GLY A 426 -19.01 -13.27 21.65
C GLY A 426 -19.03 -12.40 20.39
N TYR A 427 -17.92 -11.70 20.08
CA TYR A 427 -17.75 -10.99 18.81
C TYR A 427 -17.73 -11.95 17.62
N LEU A 428 -16.99 -13.06 17.73
CA LEU A 428 -16.92 -14.07 16.66
C LEU A 428 -18.27 -14.73 16.40
N MET A 429 -19.06 -14.96 17.46
CA MET A 429 -20.43 -15.48 17.36
C MET A 429 -21.43 -14.44 16.85
N ASN A 430 -21.23 -13.15 17.17
CA ASN A 430 -22.02 -12.04 16.63
C ASN A 430 -21.77 -11.81 15.13
N GLN A 431 -20.64 -12.30 14.60
CA GLN A 431 -20.35 -12.25 13.17
C GLN A 431 -21.20 -13.23 12.36
N ILE A 432 -21.82 -14.23 13.00
CA ILE A 432 -22.71 -15.18 12.35
C ILE A 432 -24.15 -14.65 12.50
N PRO A 433 -24.85 -14.30 11.40
CA PRO A 433 -26.25 -13.90 11.48
C PRO A 433 -27.07 -15.00 12.17
N SER A 434 -27.92 -14.65 13.14
CA SER A 434 -28.80 -15.62 13.80
C SER A 434 -29.89 -16.07 12.84
N MET A 435 -29.59 -17.09 12.04
CA MET A 435 -30.56 -17.75 11.19
C MET A 435 -31.23 -18.88 11.98
N ASP A 436 -32.56 -18.84 12.09
CA ASP A 436 -33.35 -19.96 12.63
C ASP A 436 -33.32 -21.12 11.63
N LEU A 437 -32.28 -21.95 11.72
CA LEU A 437 -32.09 -23.13 10.89
C LEU A 437 -32.13 -24.40 11.75
N PRO A 438 -32.78 -25.49 11.28
CA PRO A 438 -32.81 -26.76 12.00
C PRO A 438 -31.39 -27.22 12.40
N LEU A 439 -31.25 -27.64 13.66
CA LEU A 439 -29.97 -27.99 14.31
C LEU A 439 -29.00 -28.85 13.47
N PRO A 440 -29.44 -29.88 12.72
CA PRO A 440 -28.52 -30.71 11.93
C PRO A 440 -27.87 -29.95 10.77
N ILE A 441 -28.61 -29.03 10.14
CA ILE A 441 -28.13 -28.26 8.99
C ILE A 441 -27.28 -27.08 9.45
N ALA A 442 -27.63 -26.49 10.59
CA ALA A 442 -26.91 -25.37 11.19
C ALA A 442 -25.44 -25.71 11.52
N ILE A 443 -25.14 -26.94 11.95
CA ILE A 443 -23.77 -27.35 12.32
C ILE A 443 -22.83 -27.35 11.09
N PHE A 444 -23.34 -27.74 9.91
CA PHE A 444 -22.55 -27.74 8.68
C PHE A 444 -22.50 -26.36 8.00
N LEU A 445 -23.58 -25.59 8.06
CA LEU A 445 -23.69 -24.32 7.34
C LEU A 445 -23.07 -23.12 8.09
N LYS A 446 -23.09 -23.14 9.43
CA LYS A 446 -22.52 -22.05 10.26
C LYS A 446 -21.04 -21.79 9.99
N PRO A 447 -20.15 -22.81 9.89
CA PRO A 447 -18.75 -22.58 9.53
C PRO A 447 -18.57 -21.93 8.15
N GLY A 448 -19.39 -22.33 7.17
CA GLY A 448 -19.36 -21.73 5.83
C GLY A 448 -19.81 -20.27 5.82
N ILE A 449 -20.91 -19.96 6.53
CA ILE A 449 -21.42 -18.58 6.69
C ILE A 449 -20.41 -17.69 7.43
N PHE A 450 -19.77 -18.23 8.48
CA PHE A 450 -18.72 -17.52 9.18
C PHE A 450 -17.56 -17.16 8.24
N PHE A 451 -17.10 -18.11 7.41
CA PHE A 451 -16.00 -17.87 6.48
C PHE A 451 -16.34 -16.79 5.44
N ILE A 452 -17.54 -16.82 4.84
CA ILE A 452 -17.96 -15.81 3.87
C ILE A 452 -18.13 -14.43 4.52
N GLU A 453 -18.57 -14.33 5.78
CA GLU A 453 -18.72 -13.04 6.46
C GLU A 453 -17.36 -12.47 6.88
N VAL A 454 -16.40 -13.29 7.30
CA VAL A 454 -15.02 -12.85 7.55
C VAL A 454 -14.37 -12.33 6.26
N ILE A 455 -14.52 -13.06 5.16
CA ILE A 455 -14.06 -12.59 3.85
C ILE A 455 -14.81 -11.31 3.44
N GLY A 456 -16.13 -11.27 3.63
CA GLY A 456 -16.96 -10.10 3.35
C GLY A 456 -16.53 -8.87 4.14
N LEU A 457 -16.16 -9.03 5.42
CA LEU A 457 -15.61 -7.97 6.26
C LEU A 457 -14.30 -7.43 5.68
N LEU A 458 -13.38 -8.31 5.27
CA LEU A 458 -12.11 -7.91 4.65
C LEU A 458 -12.34 -7.19 3.30
N ILE A 459 -13.21 -7.74 2.45
CA ILE A 459 -13.55 -7.15 1.14
C ILE A 459 -14.17 -5.76 1.32
N LYS A 460 -15.11 -5.58 2.26
CA LYS A 460 -15.74 -4.29 2.55
C LYS A 460 -14.70 -3.18 2.83
N HIS A 461 -13.69 -3.48 3.64
CA HIS A 461 -12.63 -2.52 4.00
C HIS A 461 -11.61 -2.34 2.86
N LEU A 462 -11.26 -3.41 2.14
CA LEU A 462 -10.37 -3.36 1.00
C LEU A 462 -10.97 -2.52 -0.14
N VAL A 463 -12.25 -2.71 -0.47
CA VAL A 463 -12.97 -1.92 -1.48
C VAL A 463 -12.99 -0.44 -1.11
N LEU A 464 -13.11 -0.14 0.19
CA LEU A 464 -13.06 1.23 0.68
C LEU A 464 -11.67 1.88 0.47
N ALA A 465 -10.58 1.15 0.74
CA ALA A 465 -9.21 1.59 0.44
C ALA A 465 -8.96 1.77 -1.06
N ILE A 466 -9.35 0.78 -1.88
CA ILE A 466 -9.20 0.83 -3.34
C ILE A 466 -9.93 2.05 -3.91
N ARG A 467 -11.09 2.42 -3.37
CA ARG A 467 -11.83 3.60 -3.81
C ARG A 467 -11.06 4.89 -3.55
N LEU A 468 -10.43 5.03 -2.38
CA LEU A 468 -9.59 6.20 -2.05
C LEU A 468 -8.42 6.29 -3.03
N LEU A 469 -7.74 5.16 -3.21
CA LEU A 469 -6.57 5.03 -4.06
C LEU A 469 -6.88 5.35 -5.52
N ALA A 470 -7.89 4.67 -6.08
CA ALA A 470 -8.24 4.78 -7.49
C ALA A 470 -8.68 6.19 -7.85
N ASN A 471 -9.44 6.87 -6.99
CA ASN A 471 -9.89 8.24 -7.27
C ASN A 471 -8.72 9.24 -7.26
N MET A 472 -7.79 9.13 -6.30
CA MET A 472 -6.62 10.01 -6.26
C MET A 472 -5.64 9.69 -7.40
N PHE A 473 -5.43 8.40 -7.70
CA PHE A 473 -4.54 7.97 -8.79
C PHE A 473 -5.10 8.34 -10.17
N ALA A 474 -6.37 8.03 -10.45
CA ALA A 474 -6.99 8.27 -11.74
C ALA A 474 -7.02 9.75 -12.09
N GLY A 475 -7.32 10.63 -11.13
CA GLY A 475 -7.28 12.08 -11.36
C GLY A 475 -5.93 12.56 -11.89
N HIS A 476 -4.85 12.20 -11.18
CA HIS A 476 -3.48 12.54 -11.58
C HIS A 476 -3.10 11.93 -12.94
N VAL A 477 -3.50 10.68 -13.22
CA VAL A 477 -3.24 10.02 -14.51
C VAL A 477 -4.00 10.70 -15.66
N VAL A 478 -5.25 11.12 -15.43
CA VAL A 478 -6.04 11.82 -16.45
C VAL A 478 -5.45 13.20 -16.74
N LEU A 479 -5.04 13.95 -15.70
CA LEU A 479 -4.36 15.24 -15.86
C LEU A 479 -3.06 15.08 -16.66
N LEU A 480 -2.23 14.08 -16.32
CA LEU A 480 -1.03 13.75 -17.07
C LEU A 480 -1.34 13.34 -18.52
N GLY A 481 -2.42 12.60 -18.75
CA GLY A 481 -2.87 12.19 -20.07
C GLY A 481 -3.26 13.38 -20.94
N ILE A 482 -4.03 14.34 -20.41
CA ILE A 482 -4.45 15.55 -21.13
C ILE A 482 -3.23 16.43 -21.45
N MET A 483 -2.33 16.61 -20.49
CA MET A 483 -1.08 17.34 -20.73
C MET A 483 -0.23 16.61 -21.78
N GLY A 484 -0.11 15.29 -21.68
CA GLY A 484 0.63 14.44 -22.62
C GLY A 484 0.09 14.52 -24.04
N VAL A 485 -1.23 14.49 -24.23
CA VAL A 485 -1.85 14.69 -25.54
C VAL A 485 -1.62 16.10 -26.06
N ALA A 486 -1.70 17.13 -25.22
CA ALA A 486 -1.47 18.52 -25.62
C ALA A 486 -0.02 18.74 -26.12
N PHE A 487 0.98 18.27 -25.37
CA PHE A 487 2.38 18.34 -25.77
C PHE A 487 2.73 17.38 -26.91
N GLY A 488 2.12 16.20 -26.95
CA GLY A 488 2.29 15.22 -28.02
C GLY A 488 1.74 15.70 -29.36
N ALA A 489 0.58 16.35 -29.36
CA ALA A 489 0.01 16.99 -30.54
C ALA A 489 0.91 18.13 -31.06
N GLN A 490 1.52 18.91 -30.16
CA GLN A 490 2.53 19.90 -30.54
C GLN A 490 3.76 19.26 -31.18
N ALA A 491 4.31 18.21 -30.57
CA ALA A 491 5.46 17.50 -31.11
C ALA A 491 5.16 16.96 -32.51
N ALA A 492 4.01 16.31 -32.70
CA ALA A 492 3.55 15.80 -34.00
C ALA A 492 3.40 16.90 -35.06
N ALA A 493 2.80 18.05 -34.69
CA ALA A 493 2.65 19.19 -35.59
C ALA A 493 4.01 19.76 -36.05
N SER A 494 5.02 19.72 -35.18
CA SER A 494 6.38 20.20 -35.47
C SER A 494 7.10 19.39 -36.55
N TYR A 495 6.73 18.11 -36.75
CA TYR A 495 7.33 17.25 -37.78
C TYR A 495 6.71 17.43 -39.17
N ILE A 496 5.47 17.92 -39.24
CA ILE A 496 4.70 18.00 -40.50
C ILE A 496 4.89 19.37 -41.17
N THR A 497 5.05 20.45 -40.40
CA THR A 497 5.28 21.81 -40.92
C THR A 497 6.48 22.50 -40.25
N PRO A 498 7.59 22.75 -40.97
CA PRO A 498 8.76 23.46 -40.44
C PRO A 498 8.48 24.91 -40.04
N GLU A 499 7.45 25.50 -40.65
CA GLU A 499 6.94 26.85 -40.36
C GLU A 499 5.67 26.71 -39.53
N GLY A 500 5.86 26.32 -38.26
CA GLY A 500 4.79 25.87 -37.38
C GLY A 500 3.60 26.84 -37.33
N PHE A 501 2.41 26.29 -37.56
CA PHE A 501 1.14 26.99 -37.40
C PHE A 501 0.95 27.34 -35.91
N GLN A 502 1.50 28.48 -35.47
CA GLN A 502 1.46 28.96 -34.07
C GLN A 502 0.03 29.13 -33.52
N GLY A 503 -0.99 29.21 -34.40
CA GLY A 503 -2.39 29.30 -34.01
C GLY A 503 -2.95 28.03 -33.35
N THR A 504 -2.46 26.84 -33.70
CA THR A 504 -2.97 25.57 -33.14
C THR A 504 -2.52 25.36 -31.70
N TRP A 505 -1.33 25.86 -31.33
CA TRP A 505 -0.82 25.73 -29.96
C TRP A 505 -1.71 26.47 -28.96
N TRP A 506 -2.14 27.69 -29.27
CA TRP A 506 -3.04 28.44 -28.40
C TRP A 506 -4.39 27.76 -28.20
N ILE A 507 -4.92 27.13 -29.24
CA ILE A 507 -6.17 26.36 -29.16
C ILE A 507 -5.98 25.11 -28.29
N ALA A 508 -4.92 24.34 -28.55
CA ALA A 508 -4.61 23.14 -27.77
C ALA A 508 -4.32 23.46 -26.30
N ALA A 509 -3.53 24.50 -26.03
CA ALA A 509 -3.23 24.98 -24.69
C ALA A 509 -4.49 25.47 -23.97
N PHE A 510 -5.37 26.20 -24.67
CA PHE A 510 -6.66 26.62 -24.10
C PHE A 510 -7.50 25.41 -23.67
N PHE A 511 -7.71 24.42 -24.56
CA PHE A 511 -8.47 23.23 -24.22
C PHE A 511 -7.81 22.38 -23.13
N ALA A 512 -6.49 22.27 -23.11
CA ALA A 512 -5.76 21.53 -22.08
C ALA A 512 -5.85 22.21 -20.70
N VAL A 513 -5.67 23.54 -20.64
CA VAL A 513 -5.79 24.32 -19.40
C VAL A 513 -7.24 24.34 -18.93
N PHE A 514 -8.19 24.57 -19.82
CA PHE A 514 -9.61 24.57 -19.48
C PHE A 514 -10.09 23.18 -19.03
N GLY A 515 -9.72 22.13 -19.76
CA GLY A 515 -10.03 20.75 -19.41
C GLY A 515 -9.41 20.32 -18.08
N SER A 516 -8.13 20.63 -17.85
CA SER A 516 -7.48 20.37 -16.56
C SER A 516 -8.12 21.15 -15.42
N ALA A 517 -8.48 22.42 -15.61
CA ALA A 517 -9.17 23.19 -14.58
C ALA A 517 -10.54 22.60 -14.21
N LEU A 518 -11.33 22.16 -15.20
CA LEU A 518 -12.61 21.50 -14.95
C LEU A 518 -12.45 20.16 -14.23
N LEU A 519 -11.44 19.37 -14.60
CA LEU A 519 -11.15 18.11 -13.92
C LEU A 519 -10.62 18.32 -12.50
N SER A 520 -9.78 19.32 -12.26
CA SER A 520 -9.36 19.69 -10.90
C SER A 520 -10.55 20.09 -10.03
N LEU A 521 -11.57 20.75 -10.59
CA LEU A 521 -12.80 21.04 -9.86
C LEU A 521 -13.61 19.76 -9.55
N LEU A 522 -13.68 18.83 -10.50
CA LEU A 522 -14.31 17.52 -10.28
C LEU A 522 -13.54 16.71 -9.23
N GLU A 523 -12.21 16.72 -9.25
CA GLU A 523 -11.36 16.07 -8.25
C GLU A 523 -11.56 16.67 -6.86
N LEU A 524 -11.70 18.01 -6.74
CA LEU A 524 -12.04 18.65 -5.48
C LEU A 524 -13.35 18.08 -4.93
N PHE A 525 -14.38 18.01 -5.77
CA PHE A 525 -15.68 17.47 -5.39
C PHE A 525 -15.58 16.00 -4.96
N VAL A 526 -14.89 15.17 -5.74
CA VAL A 526 -14.65 13.75 -5.43
C VAL A 526 -13.85 13.59 -4.14
N ALA A 527 -12.88 14.45 -3.85
CA ALA A 527 -12.08 14.41 -2.62
C ALA A 527 -12.96 14.57 -1.36
N PHE A 528 -13.93 15.48 -1.38
CA PHE A 528 -14.91 15.65 -0.30
C PHE A 528 -15.86 14.46 -0.19
N LEU A 529 -16.46 14.01 -1.30
CA LEU A 529 -17.34 12.85 -1.30
C LEU A 529 -16.64 11.59 -0.79
N GLN A 530 -15.37 11.43 -1.14
CA GLN A 530 -14.59 10.28 -0.76
C GLN A 530 -14.31 10.26 0.74
N ALA A 531 -13.96 11.41 1.35
CA ALA A 531 -13.82 11.52 2.80
C ALA A 531 -15.14 11.24 3.54
N TYR A 532 -16.26 11.76 3.00
CA TYR A 532 -17.60 11.51 3.53
C TYR A 532 -17.97 10.02 3.48
N ILE A 533 -17.91 9.39 2.31
CA ILE A 533 -18.29 8.00 2.12
C ILE A 533 -17.39 7.07 2.93
N PHE A 534 -16.08 7.36 3.02
CA PHE A 534 -15.17 6.60 3.86
C PHE A 534 -15.58 6.62 5.33
N THR A 535 -15.89 7.81 5.85
CA THR A 535 -16.28 7.98 7.25
C THR A 535 -17.64 7.34 7.52
N PHE A 536 -18.60 7.48 6.59
CA PHE A 536 -19.93 6.90 6.70
C PHE A 536 -19.92 5.38 6.68
N LEU A 537 -19.20 4.76 5.74
CA LEU A 537 -19.06 3.30 5.72
C LEU A 537 -18.30 2.78 6.94
N SER A 538 -17.26 3.50 7.38
CA SER A 538 -16.56 3.16 8.63
C SER A 538 -17.51 3.20 9.83
N ALA A 539 -18.37 4.22 9.93
CA ALA A 539 -19.38 4.32 10.98
C ALA A 539 -20.35 3.14 10.95
N LEU A 540 -20.88 2.79 9.76
CA LEU A 540 -21.77 1.64 9.60
C LEU A 540 -21.10 0.30 9.97
N PHE A 541 -19.83 0.10 9.59
CA PHE A 541 -19.11 -1.13 9.93
C PHE A 541 -18.79 -1.21 11.42
N ILE A 542 -18.43 -0.10 12.06
CA ILE A 542 -18.21 -0.05 13.51
C ILE A 542 -19.55 -0.28 14.24
N ALA A 543 -20.65 0.32 13.79
CA ALA A 543 -21.97 0.11 14.38
C ALA A 543 -22.41 -1.35 14.29
N GLY A 544 -22.29 -1.98 13.11
CA GLY A 544 -22.61 -3.41 12.95
C GLY A 544 -21.71 -4.35 13.77
N ALA A 545 -20.48 -3.94 14.09
CA ALA A 545 -19.60 -4.68 14.99
C ALA A 545 -19.94 -4.49 16.48
N VAL A 546 -20.63 -3.41 16.83
CA VAL A 546 -20.87 -2.94 18.22
C VAL A 546 -22.32 -3.17 18.65
N HIS A 547 -23.28 -3.30 17.74
CA HIS A 547 -24.66 -3.67 18.05
C HIS A 547 -24.92 -5.13 17.65
N LYS A 548 -25.76 -5.83 18.43
CA LYS A 548 -26.14 -7.20 18.09
C LYS A 548 -27.05 -7.15 16.87
N HIS A 549 -26.74 -7.95 15.86
CA HIS A 549 -27.60 -8.18 14.70
C HIS A 549 -28.61 -9.29 14.99
#